data_AF-A0A1B7MX47-F1
#
_entry.id   AF-A0A1B7MX47-F1
#
_cell.length_a   1.000
_cell.length_b   1.000
_cell.length_c   1.000
_cell.angle_alpha   90.00
_cell.angle_beta   90.00
_cell.angle_gamma   90.00
#
_symmetry.space_group_name_H-M   'P 1'
#
loop_
_entity.id
_entity.type
_entity.pdbx_description
1 polymer ?
#
loop_
_entity_poly.entity_id
_entity_poly.type
_entity_poly.pdbx_seq_one_letter_code
_entity_poly.pdbx_strand_id
1 'polypeptide(L)' 'PKNTSKLTGQQWLNELLAGHHQRFYDAMGMNKHVFRVLLHELVRHGLHGTRHVSAEEQLAILLY' A
#
# COMPACT_ATOMS: atom_id res chain seq x y z
N PRO A 1 12.55 17.15 -4.61
CA PRO A 1 11.37 16.58 -5.32
C PRO A 1 10.08 17.00 -4.62
N LYS A 2 9.41 18.03 -5.17
CA LYS A 2 8.19 18.61 -4.60
C LYS A 2 7.00 17.71 -4.90
N ASN A 3 6.30 17.33 -3.85
CA ASN A 3 5.10 16.50 -3.85
C ASN A 3 3.92 17.31 -4.43
N THR A 4 3.96 17.63 -5.71
CA THR A 4 2.96 18.47 -6.40
C THR A 4 1.87 17.62 -7.02
N SER A 5 1.26 16.74 -6.25
CA SER A 5 -0.03 16.21 -6.64
C SER A 5 -0.89 16.02 -5.41
N LYS A 6 -2.17 16.34 -5.57
CA LYS A 6 -3.26 15.93 -4.70
C LYS A 6 -3.45 14.40 -4.72
N LEU A 7 -2.38 13.60 -4.83
CA LEU A 7 -2.48 12.15 -4.73
C LEU A 7 -2.47 11.75 -3.26
N THR A 8 -3.62 11.29 -2.77
CA THR A 8 -3.73 10.54 -1.52
C THR A 8 -2.73 9.37 -1.51
N GLY A 9 -2.31 8.90 -0.33
CA GLY A 9 -1.41 7.74 -0.25
C GLY A 9 -2.02 6.51 -0.93
N GLN A 10 -3.34 6.39 -0.93
CA GLN A 10 -4.06 5.39 -1.73
C GLN A 10 -3.82 5.52 -3.24
N GLN A 11 -3.78 6.73 -3.81
CA GLN A 11 -3.52 6.88 -5.25
C GLN A 11 -2.08 6.51 -5.60
N TRP A 12 -1.11 6.89 -4.77
CA TRP A 12 0.28 6.44 -4.94
C TRP A 12 0.40 4.91 -4.86
N LEU A 13 -0.31 4.29 -3.91
CA LEU A 13 -0.36 2.84 -3.78
C LEU A 13 -1.00 2.17 -5.00
N ASN A 14 -2.08 2.75 -5.52
CA ASN A 14 -2.73 2.26 -6.75
C ASN A 14 -1.78 2.31 -7.95
N GLU A 15 -0.98 3.37 -8.09
CA GLU A 15 0.06 3.46 -9.13
C GLU A 15 1.13 2.37 -8.99
N LEU A 16 1.56 2.10 -7.76
CA LEU A 16 2.51 1.03 -7.45
C LEU A 16 1.95 -0.36 -7.76
N LEU A 17 0.69 -0.59 -7.40
CA LEU A 17 -0.01 -1.85 -7.68
C LEU A 17 -0.29 -2.03 -9.17
N ALA A 18 -0.52 -0.96 -9.93
CA ALA A 18 -0.69 -1.00 -11.39
C ALA A 18 0.65 -1.07 -12.14
N GLY A 19 1.75 -0.58 -11.54
CA GLY A 19 3.07 -0.49 -12.17
C GLY A 19 3.83 -1.82 -12.24
N HIS A 20 5.12 -1.74 -12.56
CA HIS A 20 5.98 -2.92 -12.69
C HIS A 20 6.19 -3.66 -11.35
N HIS A 21 6.29 -4.98 -11.38
CA HIS A 21 6.46 -5.81 -10.17
C HIS A 21 7.75 -5.48 -9.43
N GLN A 22 8.85 -5.23 -10.15
CA GLN A 22 10.13 -4.83 -9.54
C GLN A 22 10.00 -3.52 -8.76
N ARG A 23 9.35 -2.50 -9.33
CA ARG A 23 9.15 -1.22 -8.65
C ARG A 23 8.34 -1.37 -7.36
N PHE A 24 7.36 -2.27 -7.35
CA PHE A 24 6.61 -2.59 -6.14
C PHE A 24 7.49 -3.30 -5.11
N TYR A 25 8.29 -4.28 -5.55
CA TYR A 25 9.22 -4.99 -4.68
C TYR A 25 10.26 -4.05 -4.06
N ASP A 26 10.83 -3.16 -4.86
CA ASP A 26 11.82 -2.17 -4.39
C ASP A 26 11.21 -1.20 -3.36
N ALA A 27 9.91 -0.89 -3.47
CA ALA A 27 9.21 0.01 -2.55
C ALA A 27 8.68 -0.68 -1.28
N MET A 28 8.21 -1.93 -1.38
CA MET A 28 7.50 -2.63 -0.30
C MET A 28 8.32 -3.76 0.33
N GLY A 29 9.48 -4.08 -0.23
CA GLY A 29 10.32 -5.21 0.18
C GLY A 29 9.73 -6.59 -0.12
N MET A 30 8.60 -6.67 -0.85
CA MET A 30 7.90 -7.92 -1.14
C MET A 30 7.10 -7.86 -2.44
N ASN A 31 6.74 -9.03 -2.96
CA ASN A 31 5.88 -9.12 -4.14
C ASN A 31 4.43 -8.73 -3.82
N LYS A 32 3.71 -8.22 -4.85
CA LYS A 32 2.30 -7.79 -4.75
C LYS A 32 1.37 -8.85 -4.17
N HIS A 33 1.59 -10.12 -4.50
CA HIS A 33 0.76 -11.21 -3.97
C HIS A 33 1.00 -11.42 -2.48
N VAL A 34 2.25 -11.31 -1.99
CA VAL A 34 2.58 -11.41 -0.57
C VAL A 34 1.96 -10.25 0.20
N PHE A 35 2.06 -9.02 -0.34
CA PHE A 35 1.41 -7.85 0.24
C PHE A 35 -0.10 -8.05 0.42
N ARG A 36 -0.79 -8.59 -0.59
CA ARG A 36 -2.24 -8.87 -0.52
C ARG A 36 -2.59 -9.94 0.52
N VAL A 37 -1.78 -11.00 0.62
CA VAL A 37 -1.98 -12.05 1.64
C VAL A 37 -1.76 -11.47 3.04
N LEU A 38 -0.70 -10.69 3.23
CA LEU A 38 -0.42 -10.02 4.50
C LEU A 38 -1.56 -9.08 4.91
N LEU A 39 -2.03 -8.25 3.97
CA LEU A 39 -3.18 -7.37 4.20
C LEU A 39 -4.42 -8.14 4.63
N HIS A 40 -4.73 -9.24 3.93
CA HIS A 40 -5.88 -10.07 4.23
C HIS A 40 -5.79 -10.66 5.66
N GLU A 41 -4.64 -11.20 6.05
CA GLU A 41 -4.44 -11.72 7.41
C GLU A 41 -4.55 -10.61 8.47
N LEU A 42 -3.95 -9.44 8.24
CA LEU A 42 -4.05 -8.32 9.16
C LEU A 42 -5.50 -7.83 9.32
N VAL A 43 -6.26 -7.74 8.24
CA VAL A 43 -7.68 -7.38 8.29
C VAL A 43 -8.48 -8.42 9.08
N ARG A 44 -8.18 -9.72 8.91
CA ARG A 44 -8.78 -10.79 9.71
C ARG A 44 -8.44 -10.69 11.20
N HIS A 45 -7.27 -10.15 11.53
CA HIS A 45 -6.81 -9.95 12.90
C HIS A 45 -7.14 -8.56 13.48
N GLY A 46 -7.94 -7.74 12.79
CA GLY A 46 -8.49 -6.49 13.33
C GLY A 46 -7.89 -5.20 12.76
N LEU A 47 -7.09 -5.27 11.69
CA LEU A 47 -6.71 -4.08 10.94
C LEU A 47 -7.93 -3.54 10.18
N HIS A 48 -8.32 -2.31 10.49
CA HIS A 48 -9.42 -1.63 9.82
C HIS A 48 -8.98 -0.27 9.28
N GLY A 49 -9.52 0.09 8.12
CA GLY A 49 -9.40 1.45 7.62
C GLY A 49 -10.03 2.44 8.60
N THR A 50 -9.49 3.65 8.62
CA THR A 50 -10.06 4.80 9.32
C THR A 50 -10.96 5.60 8.38
N ARG A 51 -11.51 6.74 8.84
CA ARG A 51 -12.31 7.65 8.01
C ARG A 51 -11.58 8.13 6.74
N HIS A 52 -10.25 8.23 6.76
CA HIS A 52 -9.48 8.85 5.68
C HIS A 52 -8.37 7.96 5.11
N VAL A 53 -8.03 6.85 5.78
CA VAL A 53 -6.89 6.00 5.40
C VAL A 53 -7.35 4.55 5.39
N SER A 54 -7.24 3.88 4.24
CA SER A 54 -7.63 2.48 4.11
C SER A 54 -6.65 1.56 4.86
N ALA A 55 -7.06 0.33 5.17
CA ALA A 55 -6.15 -0.67 5.74
C ALA A 55 -4.98 -0.98 4.79
N GLU A 56 -5.22 -0.91 3.48
CA GLU A 56 -4.20 -1.11 2.44
C GLU A 56 -3.16 0.02 2.45
N GLU A 57 -3.62 1.26 2.56
CA GLU A 57 -2.78 2.45 2.68
C GLU A 57 -2.02 2.47 4.01
N GLN A 58 -2.65 2.09 5.11
CA GLN A 58 -1.96 1.95 6.41
C GLN A 58 -0.81 0.94 6.33
N LEU A 59 -1.05 -0.23 5.74
CA LEU A 59 -0.02 -1.25 5.56
C LEU A 59 1.10 -0.76 4.63
N ALA A 60 0.73 -0.09 3.53
CA ALA A 60 1.71 0.48 2.61
C ALA A 60 2.59 1.56 3.27
N ILE A 61 2.02 2.41 4.14
CA ILE A 61 2.77 3.41 4.92
C ILE A 61 3.69 2.73 5.95
N LEU A 62 3.28 1.62 6.54
CA LEU A 62 4.10 0.88 7.50
C LEU A 62 5.34 0.24 6.85
N LEU A 63 5.22 -0.18 5.59
CA LEU A 63 6.26 -0.90 4.86
C LEU A 63 7.25 0.01 4.11
N TYR A 64 6.84 1.24 3.79
CA TYR A 64 7.63 2.22 3.03
C TYR A 64 8.52 3.07 3.94
#